data_AF-A0A7C7P3S8-F1
#
_entry.id   AF-A0A7C7P3S8-F1
#
_cell.length_a   1.000
_cell.length_b   1.000
_cell.length_c   1.000
_cell.angle_alpha   90.00
_cell.angle_beta   90.00
_cell.angle_gamma   90.00
#
_symmetry.space_group_name_H-M   'P 1'
#
loop_
_entity.id
_entity.type
_entity.pdbx_description
1 polymer ?
#
loop_
_entity_poly.entity_id
_entity_poly.type
_entity_poly.pdbx_seq_one_letter_code
_entity_poly.pdbx_strand_id
1 'polypeptide(L)'
;MVNFFLVSLVCCTVVMSQELQQTGNACQSPLIIKAKKEGMRSIKVTELPQFVIDLWSCRKENNSKKLFKRINEKTYIEDYKMSQQFVGFTATCAYCSAASVLIFYLVKLSGN
;
A
#
# COMPACT_ATOMS: atom_id res chain seq x y z
N MET A 1 -0.46 34.45 -5.38
CA MET A 1 -0.59 33.14 -6.06
C MET A 1 0.71 32.64 -6.67
N VAL A 2 1.56 33.50 -7.25
CA VAL A 2 2.84 33.11 -7.90
C VAL A 2 3.86 32.49 -6.92
N ASN A 3 3.97 33.02 -5.70
CA ASN A 3 4.92 32.50 -4.71
C ASN A 3 4.64 31.06 -4.25
N PHE A 4 3.37 30.64 -4.14
CA PHE A 4 3.04 29.27 -3.73
C PHE A 4 3.41 28.24 -4.82
N PHE A 5 3.25 28.63 -6.09
CA PHE A 5 3.61 27.80 -7.24
C PHE A 5 5.13 27.62 -7.34
N LEU A 6 5.90 28.69 -7.13
CA LEU A 6 7.36 28.63 -7.11
C LEU A 6 7.89 27.78 -5.95
N VAL A 7 7.31 27.89 -4.75
CA VAL A 7 7.70 27.07 -3.60
C VAL A 7 7.41 25.59 -3.84
N SER A 8 6.27 25.26 -4.46
CA SER A 8 5.95 23.88 -4.85
C SER A 8 6.91 23.33 -5.88
N LEU A 9 7.30 24.15 -6.87
CA LEU A 9 8.21 23.74 -7.95
C LEU A 9 9.65 23.52 -7.45
N VAL A 10 10.13 24.38 -6.55
CA VAL A 10 11.44 24.24 -5.90
C VAL A 10 11.46 23.00 -4.99
N CYS A 11 10.39 22.75 -4.23
CA CYS A 11 10.30 21.56 -3.38
C CYS A 11 10.37 20.25 -4.20
N CYS A 12 9.73 20.21 -5.37
CA CYS A 12 9.82 19.06 -6.28
C CYS A 12 11.26 18.78 -6.77
N THR A 13 12.07 19.80 -7.00
CA THR A 13 13.46 19.60 -7.48
C THR A 13 14.40 19.06 -6.41
N VAL A 14 14.19 19.43 -5.14
CA VAL A 14 15.00 18.93 -4.01
C VAL A 14 14.71 17.45 -3.73
N VAL A 15 13.47 17.00 -3.89
CA VAL A 15 13.08 15.59 -3.71
C VAL A 15 13.73 14.68 -4.77
N MET A 16 14.07 15.21 -5.95
CA MET A 16 14.73 14.44 -7.02
C MET A 16 16.26 14.38 -6.90
N SER A 17 16.87 15.10 -5.95
CA SER A 17 18.33 15.12 -5.75
C SER A 17 18.85 14.12 -4.72
N GLN A 18 18.01 13.25 -4.17
CA GLN A 18 18.47 12.09 -3.41
C GLN A 18 18.92 10.97 -4.36
N GLU A 19 20.06 11.21 -5.01
CA GLU A 19 20.89 10.16 -5.62
C GLU A 19 21.37 9.22 -4.51
N LEU A 20 20.50 8.27 -4.12
CA LEU A 20 20.90 7.18 -3.25
C LEU A 20 21.77 6.24 -4.09
N GLN A 21 23.07 6.47 -4.04
CA GLN A 21 24.10 5.54 -4.47
C GLN A 21 23.82 4.15 -3.85
N GLN A 22 23.22 3.24 -4.61
CA GLN A 22 23.41 1.81 -4.43
C GLN A 22 24.03 1.24 -5.71
N THR A 23 25.35 1.40 -5.79
CA THR A 23 26.24 0.57 -6.61
C THR A 23 26.29 -0.86 -6.07
N GLY A 24 25.20 -1.60 -6.25
CA GLY A 24 25.04 -3.02 -5.93
C GLY A 24 23.68 -3.50 -6.47
N ASN A 25 23.59 -4.77 -6.92
CA ASN A 25 22.39 -5.37 -7.54
C ASN A 25 21.08 -4.78 -7.01
N ALA A 26 20.31 -4.10 -7.86
CA ALA A 26 19.09 -3.39 -7.48
C ALA A 26 18.04 -4.30 -6.82
N CYS A 27 18.11 -5.62 -7.06
CA CYS A 27 17.26 -6.62 -6.40
C CYS A 27 17.63 -6.93 -4.93
N GLN A 28 18.75 -6.40 -4.41
CA GLN A 28 19.18 -6.58 -3.02
C GLN A 28 18.89 -5.36 -2.14
N SER A 29 18.11 -4.40 -2.63
CA SER A 29 17.74 -3.24 -1.82
C SER A 29 16.98 -3.68 -0.55
N PRO A 30 17.16 -2.99 0.59
CA PRO A 30 16.53 -3.37 1.85
C PRO A 30 14.99 -3.37 1.75
N LEU A 31 14.43 -2.50 0.90
CA LEU A 31 12.99 -2.40 0.62
C LEU A 31 12.48 -3.64 -0.13
N ILE A 32 13.23 -4.10 -1.14
CA ILE A 32 12.89 -5.32 -1.88
C ILE A 32 12.98 -6.56 -0.98
N ILE A 33 14.00 -6.64 -0.11
CA ILE A 33 14.16 -7.74 0.85
C ILE A 33 12.99 -7.76 1.85
N LYS A 34 12.58 -6.58 2.32
CA LYS A 34 11.43 -6.45 3.22
C LYS A 34 10.14 -6.91 2.54
N ALA A 35 9.87 -6.45 1.32
CA ALA A 35 8.72 -6.86 0.53
C ALA A 35 8.70 -8.38 0.24
N LYS A 36 9.88 -9.02 0.12
CA LYS A 36 10.00 -10.48 -0.04
C LYS A 36 9.61 -11.26 1.23
N LYS A 37 9.88 -10.71 2.42
CA LYS A 37 9.57 -11.38 3.69
C LYS A 37 8.12 -11.15 4.14
N GLU A 38 7.68 -9.90 4.07
CA GLU A 38 6.44 -9.43 4.70
C GLU A 38 5.34 -9.06 3.69
N GLY A 39 5.64 -9.08 2.38
CA GLY A 39 4.72 -8.65 1.32
C GLY A 39 4.78 -7.14 1.06
N MET A 40 4.19 -6.70 -0.06
CA MET A 40 4.26 -5.31 -0.52
C MET A 40 3.62 -4.30 0.45
N ARG A 41 2.61 -4.72 1.21
CA ARG A 41 1.92 -3.85 2.19
C ARG A 41 2.75 -3.43 3.40
N SER A 42 3.92 -4.05 3.62
CA SER A 42 4.86 -3.69 4.70
C SER A 42 5.69 -2.43 4.42
N ILE A 43 5.65 -1.92 3.19
CA ILE A 43 6.35 -0.71 2.76
C ILE A 43 5.56 0.52 3.24
N LYS A 44 6.24 1.46 3.91
CA LYS A 44 5.61 2.72 4.33
C LYS A 44 5.28 3.59 3.12
N VAL A 45 4.21 4.37 3.21
CA VAL A 45 3.78 5.30 2.13
C VAL A 45 4.88 6.31 1.77
N THR A 46 5.72 6.71 2.73
CA THR A 46 6.86 7.60 2.52
C THR A 46 8.01 6.96 1.73
N GLU A 47 8.14 5.64 1.77
CA GLU A 47 9.23 4.87 1.13
C GLU A 47 8.80 4.23 -0.20
N LEU A 48 7.51 4.35 -0.52
CA LEU A 48 6.87 3.84 -1.73
C LEU A 48 7.51 4.36 -3.04
N PRO A 49 7.85 5.65 -3.21
CA PRO A 49 8.50 6.10 -4.45
C PRO A 49 9.87 5.45 -4.66
N GLN A 50 10.68 5.34 -3.61
CA GLN A 50 11.98 4.69 -3.66
C GLN A 50 11.84 3.20 -3.97
N PHE A 51 10.88 2.54 -3.33
CA PHE A 51 10.57 1.13 -3.59
C PHE A 51 10.20 0.89 -5.04
N VAL A 52 9.41 1.76 -5.68
CA VAL A 52 9.04 1.62 -7.11
C VAL A 52 10.25 1.74 -8.03
N ILE A 53 11.16 2.66 -7.75
CA ILE A 53 12.41 2.83 -8.51
C ILE A 53 13.27 1.56 -8.40
N ASP A 54 13.48 1.07 -7.17
CA ASP A 54 14.22 -0.19 -6.92
C ASP A 54 13.58 -1.37 -7.64
N LEU A 55 12.25 -1.42 -7.65
CA LEU A 55 11.47 -2.47 -8.30
C LEU A 55 11.65 -2.45 -9.83
N TRP A 56 11.68 -1.26 -10.41
CA TRP A 56 11.87 -1.06 -11.84
C TRP A 56 13.29 -1.42 -12.27
N SER A 57 14.28 -1.04 -11.48
CA SER A 57 15.68 -1.42 -11.67
C SER A 57 15.88 -2.93 -11.52
N CYS A 58 15.29 -3.54 -10.50
CA CYS A 58 15.33 -4.99 -10.28
C CYS A 58 14.62 -5.77 -11.40
N ARG A 59 13.56 -5.23 -12.02
CA ARG A 59 12.87 -5.87 -13.16
C ARG A 59 13.81 -6.15 -14.34
N LYS A 60 14.85 -5.34 -14.54
CA LYS A 60 15.83 -5.51 -15.62
C LYS A 60 16.79 -6.68 -15.39
N GLU A 61 16.89 -7.23 -14.17
CA GLU A 61 17.73 -8.40 -13.89
C GLU A 61 17.05 -9.74 -14.27
N ASN A 62 17.86 -10.74 -14.65
CA ASN A 62 17.40 -12.05 -15.12
C ASN A 62 16.62 -12.89 -14.06
N ASN A 63 16.81 -12.62 -12.75
CA ASN A 63 16.14 -13.36 -11.67
C ASN A 63 14.87 -12.69 -11.12
N SER A 64 14.47 -11.57 -11.71
CA SER A 64 13.37 -10.72 -11.23
C SER A 64 12.02 -11.43 -11.20
N LYS A 65 11.71 -12.26 -12.21
CA LYS A 65 10.42 -12.97 -12.33
C LYS A 65 10.12 -13.89 -11.14
N LYS A 66 11.11 -14.65 -10.68
CA LYS A 66 10.96 -15.56 -9.52
C LYS A 66 10.78 -14.78 -8.22
N LEU A 67 11.47 -13.64 -8.08
CA LEU A 67 11.35 -12.76 -6.93
C LEU A 67 9.94 -12.14 -6.87
N PHE A 68 9.46 -11.58 -7.99
CA PHE A 68 8.12 -11.00 -8.08
C PHE A 68 7.02 -12.02 -7.80
N LYS A 69 7.15 -13.24 -8.32
CA LYS A 69 6.18 -14.30 -8.03
C LYS A 69 6.07 -14.57 -6.53
N ARG A 70 7.19 -14.67 -5.82
CA ARG A 70 7.19 -14.89 -4.36
C ARG A 70 6.61 -13.71 -3.57
N ILE A 71 6.95 -12.49 -3.95
CA ILE A 71 6.39 -11.28 -3.32
C ILE A 71 4.87 -11.24 -3.51
N ASN A 72 4.39 -11.55 -4.72
CA ASN A 72 2.96 -11.52 -5.03
C ASN A 72 2.20 -12.62 -4.29
N GLU A 73 2.73 -13.85 -4.28
CA GLU A 73 2.13 -14.98 -3.54
C GLU A 73 2.05 -14.67 -2.04
N LYS A 74 3.11 -14.10 -1.46
CA LYS A 74 3.11 -13.73 -0.05
C LYS A 74 2.12 -12.61 0.25
N THR A 75 2.07 -11.59 -0.60
CA THR A 75 1.10 -10.49 -0.48
C THR A 75 -0.33 -11.02 -0.57
N TYR A 76 -0.60 -11.95 -1.48
CA TYR A 76 -1.92 -12.58 -1.62
C TYR A 76 -2.34 -13.34 -0.37
N ILE A 77 -1.43 -14.09 0.26
CA ILE A 77 -1.72 -14.84 1.50
C ILE A 77 -2.02 -13.89 2.66
N GLU A 78 -1.22 -12.84 2.83
CA GLU A 78 -1.45 -11.86 3.89
C GLU A 78 -2.75 -11.07 3.64
N ASP A 79 -3.03 -10.69 2.39
CA ASP A 79 -4.27 -10.02 2.01
C ASP A 79 -5.49 -10.91 2.25
N TYR A 80 -5.39 -12.21 1.95
CA TYR A 80 -6.45 -13.18 2.25
C TYR A 80 -6.70 -13.27 3.75
N LYS A 81 -5.65 -13.35 4.57
CA LYS A 81 -5.76 -13.37 6.03
C LYS A 81 -6.39 -12.08 6.57
N MET A 82 -6.00 -10.93 6.04
CA MET A 82 -6.59 -9.64 6.41
C MET A 82 -8.04 -9.51 5.95
N SER A 83 -8.41 -10.09 4.80
CA SER A 83 -9.78 -10.03 4.26
C SER A 83 -10.82 -10.77 5.12
N GLN A 84 -10.38 -11.75 5.92
CA GLN A 84 -11.25 -12.43 6.89
C GLN A 84 -11.61 -11.54 8.08
N GLN A 85 -10.78 -10.54 8.36
CA GLN A 85 -11.13 -9.50 9.31
C GLN A 85 -12.05 -8.55 8.53
N PHE A 86 -13.33 -8.46 8.92
CA PHE A 86 -14.29 -7.49 8.37
C PHE A 86 -13.90 -6.05 8.78
N VAL A 87 -12.69 -5.63 8.43
CA VAL A 87 -12.07 -4.37 8.80
C VAL A 87 -11.96 -3.51 7.56
N GLY A 88 -12.58 -2.33 7.62
CA GLY A 88 -12.60 -1.40 6.50
C GLY A 88 -13.92 -0.65 6.40
N PHE A 89 -13.90 0.39 5.59
CA PHE A 89 -15.03 1.30 5.42
C PHE A 89 -16.31 0.57 4.95
N THR A 90 -16.17 -0.38 4.03
CA THR A 90 -17.29 -1.17 3.50
C THR A 90 -17.95 -2.03 4.57
N ALA A 91 -17.18 -2.62 5.48
CA ALA A 91 -17.71 -3.42 6.59
C ALA A 91 -18.47 -2.55 7.59
N THR A 92 -17.96 -1.35 7.90
CA THR A 92 -18.67 -0.37 8.75
C THR A 92 -20.00 0.05 8.12
N CYS A 93 -20.04 0.36 6.83
CA CYS A 93 -21.27 0.70 6.13
C CYS A 93 -22.30 -0.44 6.15
N ALA A 94 -21.86 -1.68 5.94
CA ALA A 94 -22.73 -2.86 6.01
C ALA A 94 -23.30 -3.09 7.42
N TYR A 95 -22.49 -2.86 8.45
CA TYR A 95 -22.96 -2.97 9.83
C TYR A 95 -23.97 -1.87 10.18
N CYS A 96 -23.70 -0.62 9.80
CA CYS A 96 -24.60 0.50 10.04
C CYS A 96 -25.94 0.33 9.32
N SER A 97 -25.95 -0.15 8.07
CA SER A 97 -27.19 -0.39 7.33
C SER A 97 -27.99 -1.53 7.94
N ALA A 98 -27.35 -2.65 8.31
CA ALA A 98 -28.01 -3.76 8.99
C ALA A 98 -28.62 -3.34 10.33
N ALA A 99 -27.89 -2.57 11.14
CA ALA A 99 -28.37 -2.04 12.41
C ALA A 99 -29.56 -1.09 12.22
N SER A 100 -29.52 -0.22 11.21
CA SER A 100 -30.61 0.71 10.91
C SER A 100 -31.91 -0.01 10.56
N VAL A 101 -31.81 -1.08 9.74
CA VAL A 101 -32.97 -1.91 9.38
C VAL A 101 -33.50 -2.64 10.62
N LEU A 102 -32.63 -3.21 11.44
CA LEU A 102 -33.03 -3.89 12.67
C LEU A 102 -33.77 -2.95 13.63
N ILE A 103 -33.24 -1.75 13.87
CA ILE A 103 -33.87 -0.74 14.73
C ILE A 103 -35.25 -0.36 14.17
N PHE A 104 -35.36 -0.15 12.86
CA PHE A 104 -36.64 0.17 12.22
C PHE A 104 -37.69 -0.92 12.47
N TYR A 105 -37.34 -2.19 12.29
CA TYR A 105 -38.25 -3.30 12.56
C TYR A 105 -38.60 -3.43 14.04
N LEU A 106 -37.63 -3.24 14.95
CA LEU A 106 -37.88 -3.30 16.39
C LEU A 106 -38.81 -2.17 16.86
N VAL A 107 -38.61 -0.94 16.38
CA VAL A 107 -39.51 0.19 16.67
C VAL A 107 -40.91 -0.09 16.15
N LYS A 108 -41.03 -0.58 14.90
CA LYS A 108 -42.32 -0.90 14.28
C LYS A 108 -43.06 -2.04 15.00
N LEU A 109 -42.34 -3.05 15.49
CA LEU A 109 -42.92 -4.18 16.24
C LEU A 109 -43.25 -3.81 17.69
N SER A 110 -42.55 -2.82 18.27
CA SER A 110 -42.80 -2.33 19.63
C SER A 110 -44.08 -1.48 19.77
N GLY A 111 -44.82 -1.26 18.67
CA GLY A 111 -46.18 -0.72 18.73
C GLY A 111 -46.29 0.76 19.12
N ASN A 112 -45.25 1.56 18.86
CA ASN A 112 -45.32 3.02 18.95
C ASN A 112 -45.44 3.64 17.55
#